data_AF-A0A1U8Q2D5-F1
#
_entry.id   AF-A0A1U8Q2D5-F1
#
_cell.length_a   1.000
_cell.length_b   1.000
_cell.length_c   1.000
_cell.angle_alpha   90.00
_cell.angle_beta   90.00
_cell.angle_gamma   90.00
#
_symmetry.space_group_name_H-M   'P 1'
#
loop_
_entity.id
_entity.type
_entity.pdbx_description
1 polymer ?
#
loop_
_entity_poly.entity_id
_entity_poly.type
_entity_poly.pdbx_seq_one_letter_code
_entity_poly.pdbx_strand_id
1 'polypeptide(L)'
;QQEEQQQQQGGESFSRREKAGQQSSSQEQRQQQKGGKSSYQHDQKARQENSANIFSGFDTETLAQAFGVSTETASKLKGENDQRGGIVNVEKELRMIMPTSSEEDEEYEQEQQMGANGVEEAICNMRFRQNIEKPKHADFYSPYGGRVTILNSQNLPILQTLQLSAERGTLYQNAMLSPHWNINAHGIIYVLSGDARVQVVDNSGQTVYNGQLR
;
A
#
# COMPACT_ATOMS: atom_id res chain seq x y z
N GLN A 1 -34.37 -78.01 11.15
CA GLN A 1 -33.99 -76.59 11.00
C GLN A 1 -33.00 -76.33 12.13
N GLN A 2 -31.76 -76.81 11.93
CA GLN A 2 -30.54 -75.99 11.71
C GLN A 2 -30.29 -75.03 12.89
N GLU A 3 -29.19 -75.08 13.64
CA GLU A 3 -28.00 -75.94 13.63
C GLU A 3 -27.30 -75.77 14.99
N GLU A 4 -26.53 -76.77 15.39
CA GLU A 4 -25.88 -76.95 16.69
C GLU A 4 -24.37 -76.61 16.60
N GLN A 5 -23.70 -76.53 17.78
CA GLN A 5 -22.22 -76.64 18.01
C GLN A 5 -21.33 -75.41 17.71
N GLN A 6 -20.18 -75.16 18.34
CA GLN A 6 -19.48 -75.59 19.57
C GLN A 6 -18.25 -74.65 19.77
N GLN A 7 -17.81 -74.51 21.02
CA GLN A 7 -16.41 -74.48 21.53
C GLN A 7 -15.33 -73.47 21.06
N GLN A 8 -14.78 -72.81 22.09
CA GLN A 8 -13.36 -72.71 22.52
C GLN A 8 -12.31 -71.82 21.80
N GLN A 9 -11.80 -70.89 22.63
CA GLN A 9 -10.39 -70.64 23.02
C GLN A 9 -9.41 -69.82 22.18
N GLY A 10 -8.71 -68.92 22.91
CA GLY A 10 -7.34 -68.44 22.67
C GLY A 10 -7.25 -66.95 22.29
N GLY A 11 -6.64 -66.03 23.06
CA GLY A 11 -5.88 -66.11 24.30
C GLY A 11 -5.55 -64.70 24.82
N GLU A 12 -5.42 -64.60 26.15
CA GLU A 12 -4.38 -63.89 26.93
C GLU A 12 -3.83 -62.54 26.38
N SER A 13 -3.73 -61.42 27.12
CA SER A 13 -3.57 -61.25 28.57
C SER A 13 -3.31 -59.76 28.93
N PHE A 14 -3.33 -59.50 30.24
CA PHE A 14 -2.75 -58.36 30.97
C PHE A 14 -3.54 -57.05 31.14
N SER A 15 -4.21 -57.03 32.29
CA SER A 15 -4.61 -55.88 33.10
C SER A 15 -3.40 -55.00 33.52
N ARG A 16 -3.51 -53.69 33.34
CA ARG A 16 -2.96 -52.73 34.31
C ARG A 16 -3.89 -51.52 34.46
N ARG A 17 -4.40 -51.43 35.68
CA ARG A 17 -5.21 -50.38 36.29
C ARG A 17 -4.36 -49.13 36.51
N GLU A 18 -4.80 -47.98 36.01
CA GLU A 18 -4.33 -46.67 36.50
C GLU A 18 -5.53 -45.90 37.07
N LYS A 19 -5.44 -45.60 38.37
CA LYS A 19 -6.34 -44.71 39.10
C LYS A 19 -5.60 -43.41 39.38
N ALA A 20 -6.27 -42.32 39.00
CA ALA A 20 -6.44 -41.06 39.74
C ALA A 20 -5.22 -40.22 40.16
N GLY A 21 -5.30 -38.92 39.86
CA GLY A 21 -4.51 -37.88 40.54
C GLY A 21 -4.61 -36.51 39.88
N GLN A 22 -5.50 -35.67 40.40
CA GLN A 22 -5.65 -34.24 40.09
C GLN A 22 -4.49 -33.39 40.68
N GLN A 23 -4.34 -32.18 40.12
CA GLN A 23 -3.63 -30.99 40.64
C GLN A 23 -2.10 -30.95 40.54
N SER A 24 -1.58 -30.07 39.68
CA SER A 24 -1.08 -28.74 40.11
C SER A 24 -0.30 -28.05 39.00
N SER A 25 -0.82 -26.89 38.59
CA SER A 25 -0.15 -25.86 37.80
C SER A 25 1.00 -25.23 38.57
N SER A 26 2.22 -25.25 38.01
CA SER A 26 3.22 -24.17 38.13
C SER A 26 4.58 -24.63 37.59
N GLN A 27 4.87 -24.33 36.32
CA GLN A 27 6.23 -24.05 35.79
C GLN A 27 6.17 -24.02 34.26
N GLU A 28 5.71 -22.91 33.68
CA GLU A 28 6.05 -22.57 32.29
C GLU A 28 5.81 -21.06 32.07
N GLN A 29 6.44 -20.26 32.94
CA GLN A 29 6.71 -18.85 32.69
C GLN A 29 8.21 -18.66 32.81
N ARG A 30 8.91 -18.67 31.67
CA ARG A 30 10.15 -17.90 31.36
C ARG A 30 10.83 -18.49 30.12
N GLN A 31 10.33 -18.13 28.95
CA GLN A 31 11.16 -17.91 27.75
C GLN A 31 10.27 -17.43 26.60
N GLN A 32 10.18 -16.11 26.45
CA GLN A 32 10.18 -15.44 25.16
C GLN A 32 10.36 -13.95 25.42
N GLN A 33 11.62 -13.60 25.65
CA GLN A 33 12.12 -12.24 25.67
C GLN A 33 12.63 -11.94 24.25
N LYS A 34 12.36 -10.71 23.79
CA LYS A 34 13.07 -9.98 22.72
C LYS A 34 12.67 -10.29 21.27
N GLY A 35 11.76 -9.48 20.77
CA GLY A 35 11.53 -9.31 19.33
C GLY A 35 10.65 -8.10 19.06
N GLY A 36 11.09 -6.89 19.47
CA GLY A 36 10.23 -5.70 19.37
C GLY A 36 10.96 -4.38 19.47
N LYS A 37 12.17 -4.28 18.90
CA LYS A 37 12.90 -3.02 18.71
C LYS A 37 13.86 -3.15 17.54
N SER A 38 13.37 -3.19 16.30
CA SER A 38 14.27 -3.09 15.14
C SER A 38 13.65 -2.59 13.82
N SER A 39 12.45 -2.01 13.81
CA SER A 39 11.90 -1.48 12.54
C SER A 39 12.25 -0.02 12.27
N TYR A 40 12.69 0.75 13.28
CA TYR A 40 13.07 2.17 13.11
C TYR A 40 14.56 2.39 12.82
N GLN A 41 15.35 1.33 12.66
CA GLN A 41 16.78 1.39 12.34
C GLN A 41 17.10 0.98 10.90
N HIS A 42 16.14 0.44 10.15
CA HIS A 42 16.36 0.11 8.74
C HIS A 42 16.25 1.34 7.82
N ASP A 43 15.48 2.35 8.21
CA ASP A 43 15.34 3.61 7.44
C ASP A 43 16.57 4.52 7.49
N GLN A 44 17.43 4.41 8.51
CA GLN A 44 18.62 5.26 8.60
C GLN A 44 19.76 4.79 7.71
N LYS A 45 19.80 3.49 7.35
CA LYS A 45 20.85 2.96 6.46
C LYS A 45 20.58 3.20 4.98
N ALA A 46 19.31 3.34 4.57
CA ALA A 46 18.96 3.73 3.20
C ALA A 46 19.16 5.23 2.93
N ARG A 47 19.13 6.08 3.97
CA ARG A 47 19.39 7.53 3.86
C ARG A 47 20.85 7.89 3.62
N GLN A 48 21.75 6.93 3.73
CA GLN A 48 23.20 7.10 3.55
C GLN A 48 23.71 6.37 2.30
N GLU A 49 22.80 5.98 1.41
CA GLU A 49 23.15 5.79 0.00
C GLU A 49 23.20 7.17 -0.63
N ASN A 50 24.39 7.54 -1.11
CA ASN A 50 24.69 8.80 -1.80
C ASN A 50 23.46 9.31 -2.57
N SER A 51 23.13 10.59 -2.40
CA SER A 51 22.24 11.36 -3.28
C SER A 51 22.86 11.52 -4.68
N ALA A 52 23.25 10.40 -5.28
CA ALA A 52 23.77 10.29 -6.62
C ALA A 52 22.59 10.51 -7.55
N ASN A 53 22.53 11.69 -8.16
CA ASN A 53 21.64 11.91 -9.28
C ASN A 53 22.20 11.21 -10.54
N ILE A 54 21.39 11.11 -11.59
CA ILE A 54 21.80 10.46 -12.84
C ILE A 54 23.05 11.09 -13.48
N PHE A 55 23.28 12.40 -13.30
CA PHE A 55 24.43 13.12 -13.86
C PHE A 55 25.75 12.74 -13.21
N SER A 56 25.72 12.33 -11.93
CA SER A 56 26.94 11.91 -11.21
C SER A 56 27.68 10.74 -11.87
N GLY A 57 26.98 9.91 -12.66
CA GLY A 57 27.56 8.79 -13.41
C GLY A 57 28.28 9.17 -14.70
N PHE A 58 28.18 10.43 -15.14
CA PHE A 58 28.82 10.91 -16.37
C PHE A 58 30.09 11.70 -16.08
N ASP A 59 30.99 11.68 -17.07
CA ASP A 59 32.16 12.56 -17.07
C ASP A 59 31.75 14.04 -17.20
N THR A 60 32.45 14.91 -16.46
CA THR A 60 32.12 16.33 -16.35
C THR A 60 32.35 17.07 -17.68
N GLU A 61 33.38 16.71 -18.45
CA GLU A 61 33.66 17.34 -19.75
C GLU A 61 32.60 16.94 -20.77
N THR A 62 32.21 15.66 -20.76
CA THR A 62 31.13 15.15 -21.62
C THR A 62 29.80 15.85 -21.33
N LEU A 63 29.43 16.00 -20.05
CA LEU A 63 28.24 16.77 -19.65
C LEU A 63 28.32 18.23 -20.09
N ALA A 64 29.47 18.88 -19.87
CA ALA A 64 29.68 20.27 -20.25
C ALA A 64 29.48 20.49 -21.75
N GLN A 65 30.04 19.59 -22.58
CA GLN A 65 29.90 19.64 -24.04
C GLN A 65 28.46 19.34 -24.49
N ALA A 66 27.82 18.32 -23.93
CA ALA A 66 26.46 17.92 -24.31
C ALA A 66 25.42 19.00 -24.00
N PHE A 67 25.55 19.67 -22.86
CA PHE A 67 24.65 20.76 -22.45
C PHE A 67 25.10 22.15 -22.93
N GLY A 68 26.31 22.27 -23.50
CA GLY A 68 26.88 23.56 -23.93
C GLY A 68 27.13 24.53 -22.76
N VAL A 69 27.56 24.02 -21.60
CA VAL A 69 27.76 24.79 -20.35
C VAL A 69 29.21 24.72 -19.88
N SER A 70 29.57 25.54 -18.89
CA SER A 70 30.89 25.46 -18.26
C SER A 70 31.06 24.17 -17.46
N THR A 71 32.30 23.70 -17.33
CA THR A 71 32.66 22.54 -16.49
C THR A 71 32.26 22.75 -15.03
N GLU A 72 32.30 23.98 -14.52
CA GLU A 72 31.80 24.32 -13.18
C GLU A 72 30.29 24.08 -13.06
N THR A 73 29.52 24.47 -14.08
CA THR A 73 28.07 24.24 -14.11
C THR A 73 27.74 22.75 -14.22
N ALA A 74 28.48 22.02 -15.07
CA ALA A 74 28.37 20.57 -15.17
C ALA A 74 28.70 19.88 -13.83
N SER A 75 29.73 20.33 -13.11
CA SER A 75 30.06 19.82 -11.77
C SER A 75 28.94 20.10 -10.75
N LYS A 76 28.30 21.29 -10.81
CA LYS A 76 27.11 21.59 -9.99
C LYS A 76 25.93 20.67 -10.31
N LEU A 77 25.69 20.34 -11.59
CA LEU A 77 24.64 19.39 -11.99
C LEU A 77 24.88 17.99 -11.43
N LYS A 78 26.13 17.55 -11.31
CA LYS A 78 26.49 16.26 -10.70
C LYS A 78 26.19 16.21 -9.19
N GLY A 79 26.11 17.36 -8.52
CA GLY A 79 25.76 17.43 -7.10
C GLY A 79 26.77 16.76 -6.15
N GLU A 80 28.04 16.61 -6.57
CA GLU A 80 29.06 15.86 -5.81
C GLU A 80 29.31 16.41 -4.40
N ASN A 81 29.07 17.70 -4.19
CA ASN A 81 29.23 18.40 -2.91
C ASN A 81 27.89 18.82 -2.28
N ASP A 82 26.76 18.24 -2.73
CA ASP A 82 25.42 18.57 -2.24
C ASP A 82 24.90 17.50 -1.27
N GLN A 83 24.72 17.88 -0.01
CA GLN A 83 24.25 17.00 1.07
C GLN A 83 22.80 17.28 1.48
N ARG A 84 22.06 18.09 0.71
CA ARG A 84 20.68 18.48 1.06
C ARG A 84 19.66 17.36 0.85
N GLY A 85 20.00 16.34 0.07
CA GLY A 85 19.13 15.19 -0.22
C GLY A 85 18.07 15.47 -1.29
N GLY A 86 17.09 14.56 -1.43
CA GLY A 86 16.07 14.62 -2.51
C GLY A 86 14.99 15.70 -2.35
N ILE A 87 14.92 16.37 -1.19
CA ILE A 87 13.99 17.46 -0.92
C ILE A 87 14.82 18.66 -0.43
N VAL A 88 14.79 19.77 -1.16
CA VAL A 88 15.55 20.98 -0.84
C VAL A 88 14.62 22.11 -0.39
N ASN A 89 15.06 22.89 0.60
CA ASN A 89 14.33 24.09 1.02
C ASN A 89 14.64 25.27 0.10
N VAL A 90 13.61 26.00 -0.33
CA VAL A 90 13.75 27.24 -1.09
C VAL A 90 13.58 28.40 -0.11
N GLU A 91 14.64 29.16 0.15
CA GLU A 91 14.65 30.22 1.18
C GLU A 91 13.69 31.39 0.89
N LYS A 92 13.37 31.57 -0.39
CA LYS A 92 12.47 32.63 -0.89
C LYS A 92 11.30 31.98 -1.63
N GLU A 93 10.58 32.77 -2.41
CA GLU A 93 9.51 32.28 -3.27
C GLU A 93 10.05 31.49 -4.48
N LEU A 94 9.45 30.33 -4.74
CA LEU A 94 9.69 29.55 -5.96
C LEU A 94 8.94 30.20 -7.13
N ARG A 95 9.70 30.83 -8.05
CA ARG A 95 9.13 31.52 -9.22
C ARG A 95 8.92 30.54 -10.38
N MET A 96 7.66 30.36 -10.79
CA MET A 96 7.26 29.51 -11.92
C MET A 96 6.19 30.23 -12.76
N ILE A 97 6.08 29.87 -14.04
CA ILE A 97 4.97 30.31 -14.89
C ILE A 97 3.77 29.45 -14.52
N MET A 98 2.85 30.00 -13.75
CA MET A 98 1.61 29.33 -13.33
C MET A 98 0.41 30.06 -13.94
N PRO A 99 -0.54 29.34 -14.58
CA PRO A 99 -1.80 29.95 -14.96
C PRO A 99 -2.56 30.38 -13.70
N THR A 100 -3.28 31.50 -13.80
CA THR A 100 -4.25 31.91 -12.77
C THR A 100 -5.43 30.95 -12.84
N SER A 101 -5.47 29.95 -11.95
CA SER A 101 -6.57 28.98 -11.88
C SER A 101 -7.62 29.43 -10.87
N SER A 102 -8.90 29.36 -11.26
CA SER A 102 -10.02 29.34 -10.33
C SER A 102 -10.49 27.89 -10.13
N GLU A 103 -11.11 27.59 -8.99
CA GLU A 103 -11.65 26.23 -8.72
C GLU A 103 -12.72 25.81 -9.74
N GLU A 104 -13.36 26.79 -10.40
CA GLU A 104 -14.37 26.57 -11.44
C GLU A 104 -13.72 26.03 -12.73
N ASP A 105 -12.50 26.48 -13.07
CA ASP A 105 -11.80 26.08 -14.29
C ASP A 105 -11.48 24.56 -14.32
N GLU A 106 -11.16 23.96 -13.17
CA GLU A 106 -10.81 22.53 -13.08
C GLU A 106 -12.01 21.58 -13.33
N GLU A 107 -13.25 22.04 -13.10
CA GLU A 107 -14.46 21.25 -13.39
C GLU A 107 -14.85 21.34 -14.87
N TYR A 108 -14.69 22.51 -15.50
CA TYR A 108 -14.94 22.69 -16.94
C TYR A 108 -13.93 21.95 -17.84
N GLU A 109 -12.70 21.77 -17.40
CA GLU A 109 -11.69 20.97 -18.12
C GLU A 109 -11.99 19.46 -18.13
N GLN A 110 -12.84 18.95 -17.21
CA GLN A 110 -13.25 17.55 -17.21
C GLN A 110 -14.22 17.21 -18.36
N GLU A 111 -15.04 18.17 -18.78
CA GLU A 111 -16.08 17.96 -19.79
C GLU A 111 -15.58 18.14 -21.23
N GLN A 112 -14.46 18.84 -21.45
CA GLN A 112 -13.98 19.21 -22.78
C GLN A 112 -12.99 18.22 -23.44
N GLN A 113 -12.72 17.06 -22.84
CA GLN A 113 -11.77 16.08 -23.40
C GLN A 113 -12.30 15.25 -24.59
N MET A 114 -13.40 15.67 -25.23
CA MET A 114 -13.95 15.02 -26.43
C MET A 114 -13.95 15.94 -27.67
N GLY A 115 -12.84 16.63 -27.92
CA GLY A 115 -12.57 17.36 -29.17
C GLY A 115 -11.32 16.80 -29.86
N ALA A 116 -11.44 16.40 -31.12
CA ALA A 116 -10.35 15.81 -31.89
C ALA A 116 -9.25 16.83 -32.20
N ASN A 117 -8.04 16.65 -31.63
CA ASN A 117 -6.86 17.50 -31.86
C ASN A 117 -5.56 16.67 -31.92
N GLY A 118 -4.44 17.30 -32.31
CA GLY A 118 -3.16 16.65 -32.62
C GLY A 118 -2.49 15.93 -31.42
N VAL A 119 -1.32 15.33 -31.64
CA VAL A 119 -0.59 14.60 -30.59
C VAL A 119 -0.27 15.46 -29.37
N GLU A 120 -0.09 16.76 -29.59
CA GLU A 120 0.16 17.79 -28.58
C GLU A 120 -1.04 18.03 -27.66
N GLU A 121 -2.26 17.76 -28.10
CA GLU A 121 -3.47 17.95 -27.31
C GLU A 121 -4.03 16.63 -26.77
N ALA A 122 -3.74 15.51 -27.44
CA ALA A 122 -4.19 14.18 -27.01
C ALA A 122 -3.22 13.51 -26.01
N ILE A 123 -1.91 13.58 -26.25
CA ILE A 123 -0.90 12.85 -25.46
C ILE A 123 -0.22 13.77 -24.44
N CYS A 124 0.17 14.98 -24.84
CA CYS A 124 0.91 15.88 -23.94
C CYS A 124 0.03 16.51 -22.84
N ASN A 125 -1.29 16.57 -23.04
CA ASN A 125 -2.27 17.06 -22.05
C ASN A 125 -3.06 15.92 -21.36
N MET A 126 -2.51 14.71 -21.34
CA MET A 126 -3.14 13.59 -20.64
C MET A 126 -3.36 13.90 -19.16
N ARG A 127 -4.48 13.42 -18.61
CA ARG A 127 -4.77 13.58 -17.18
C ARG A 127 -3.94 12.60 -16.35
N PHE A 128 -3.14 13.13 -15.41
CA PHE A 128 -2.30 12.33 -14.49
C PHE A 128 -2.81 12.33 -13.04
N ARG A 129 -3.84 13.12 -12.72
CA ARG A 129 -4.37 13.29 -11.35
C ARG A 129 -5.89 13.28 -11.33
N GLN A 130 -6.46 12.63 -10.31
CA GLN A 130 -7.88 12.66 -9.97
C GLN A 130 -8.01 12.82 -8.45
N ASN A 131 -8.81 13.78 -8.01
CA ASN A 131 -9.15 13.90 -6.60
C ASN A 131 -10.24 12.87 -6.26
N ILE A 132 -9.95 12.02 -5.26
CA ILE A 132 -10.85 10.96 -4.76
C ILE A 132 -11.34 11.24 -3.33
N GLU A 133 -11.16 12.47 -2.85
CA GLU A 133 -11.56 12.91 -1.51
C GLU A 133 -12.96 13.52 -1.47
N LYS A 134 -13.37 14.22 -2.55
CA LYS A 134 -14.63 14.98 -2.56
C LYS A 134 -15.84 14.04 -2.39
N PRO A 135 -16.76 14.30 -1.44
CA PRO A 135 -17.98 13.48 -1.25
C PRO A 135 -18.86 13.36 -2.47
N LYS A 136 -18.85 14.36 -3.35
CA LYS A 136 -19.62 14.37 -4.60
C LYS A 136 -19.17 13.31 -5.61
N HIS A 137 -17.94 12.79 -5.48
CA HIS A 137 -17.39 11.75 -6.36
C HIS A 137 -17.44 10.35 -5.72
N ALA A 138 -18.33 10.13 -4.74
CA ALA A 138 -18.50 8.79 -4.17
C ALA A 138 -19.28 7.90 -5.13
N ASP A 139 -18.71 6.74 -5.49
CA ASP A 139 -19.40 5.72 -6.28
C ASP A 139 -20.41 4.96 -5.42
N PHE A 140 -20.04 4.72 -4.15
CA PHE A 140 -20.92 4.12 -3.15
C PHE A 140 -21.07 5.05 -1.95
N TYR A 141 -22.32 5.27 -1.55
CA TYR A 141 -22.64 6.14 -0.42
C TYR A 141 -23.77 5.55 0.43
N SER A 142 -23.55 5.54 1.75
CA SER A 142 -24.56 5.24 2.76
C SER A 142 -24.53 6.33 3.83
N PRO A 143 -25.66 7.01 4.11
CA PRO A 143 -25.72 8.10 5.10
C PRO A 143 -25.18 7.74 6.49
N TYR A 144 -25.26 6.47 6.88
CA TYR A 144 -24.80 5.99 8.19
C TYR A 144 -23.62 5.00 8.11
N GLY A 145 -23.26 4.56 6.90
CA GLY A 145 -22.15 3.62 6.68
C GLY A 145 -20.85 4.30 6.22
N GLY A 146 -20.96 5.43 5.54
CA GLY A 146 -19.83 6.12 4.94
C GLY A 146 -19.86 6.07 3.41
N ARG A 147 -18.67 6.14 2.80
CA ARG A 147 -18.51 6.30 1.35
C ARG A 147 -17.26 5.62 0.82
N VAL A 148 -17.31 5.21 -0.44
CA VAL A 148 -16.16 4.66 -1.18
C VAL A 148 -16.11 5.32 -2.54
N THR A 149 -14.92 5.78 -2.93
CA THR A 149 -14.59 6.25 -4.27
C THR A 149 -13.52 5.35 -4.86
N ILE A 150 -13.78 4.83 -6.06
CA ILE A 150 -12.90 3.94 -6.81
C ILE A 150 -12.24 4.73 -7.93
N LEU A 151 -10.95 4.51 -8.11
CA LEU A 151 -10.14 5.10 -9.16
C LEU A 151 -9.51 3.98 -10.00
N ASN A 152 -9.97 3.85 -11.24
CA ASN A 152 -9.45 2.89 -12.20
C ASN A 152 -9.31 3.53 -13.60
N SER A 153 -9.02 2.73 -14.63
CA SER A 153 -8.81 3.22 -16.00
C SER A 153 -10.02 3.88 -16.65
N GLN A 154 -11.24 3.66 -16.14
CA GLN A 154 -12.44 4.36 -16.61
C GLN A 154 -12.48 5.81 -16.12
N ASN A 155 -11.92 6.09 -14.94
CA ASN A 155 -11.90 7.43 -14.35
C ASN A 155 -10.61 8.19 -14.69
N LEU A 156 -9.48 7.48 -14.84
CA LEU A 156 -8.17 8.04 -15.10
C LEU A 156 -7.42 7.16 -16.12
N PRO A 157 -7.47 7.48 -17.43
CA PRO A 157 -7.03 6.58 -18.51
C PRO A 157 -5.59 6.05 -18.40
N ILE A 158 -4.66 6.83 -17.84
CA ILE A 158 -3.26 6.39 -17.65
C ILE A 158 -3.14 5.13 -16.78
N LEU A 159 -4.12 4.87 -15.90
CA LEU A 159 -4.14 3.68 -15.07
C LEU A 159 -4.26 2.39 -15.88
N GLN A 160 -4.77 2.45 -17.12
CA GLN A 160 -4.77 1.30 -18.03
C GLN A 160 -3.34 0.86 -18.39
N THR A 161 -2.45 1.82 -18.63
CA THR A 161 -1.04 1.57 -18.96
C THR A 161 -0.25 1.14 -17.74
N LEU A 162 -0.53 1.75 -16.58
CA LEU A 162 0.15 1.43 -15.33
C LEU A 162 -0.33 0.11 -14.71
N GLN A 163 -1.51 -0.39 -15.13
CA GLN A 163 -2.18 -1.56 -14.54
C GLN A 163 -2.40 -1.41 -13.03
N LEU A 164 -2.85 -0.23 -12.61
CA LEU A 164 -3.11 0.11 -11.21
C LEU A 164 -4.55 0.57 -11.01
N SER A 165 -5.01 0.45 -9.77
CA SER A 165 -6.22 1.10 -9.27
C SER A 165 -5.98 1.61 -7.86
N ALA A 166 -6.83 2.51 -7.40
CA ALA A 166 -6.84 2.98 -6.03
C ALA A 166 -8.27 3.13 -5.53
N GLU A 167 -8.47 3.01 -4.23
CA GLU A 167 -9.76 3.21 -3.59
C GLU A 167 -9.58 4.08 -2.35
N ARG A 168 -10.52 5.00 -2.13
CA ARG A 168 -10.59 5.77 -0.89
C ARG A 168 -11.93 5.49 -0.23
N GLY A 169 -11.88 4.79 0.90
CA GLY A 169 -13.01 4.57 1.79
C GLY A 169 -13.01 5.57 2.95
N THR A 170 -14.18 6.05 3.35
CA THR A 170 -14.39 6.73 4.63
C THR A 170 -15.55 6.03 5.32
N LEU A 171 -15.27 5.34 6.43
CA LEU A 171 -16.28 4.66 7.24
C LEU A 171 -16.66 5.55 8.43
N TYR A 172 -17.96 5.66 8.70
CA TYR A 172 -18.44 6.35 9.89
C TYR A 172 -18.31 5.47 11.14
N GLN A 173 -18.56 6.06 12.30
CA GLN A 173 -18.39 5.36 13.57
C GLN A 173 -19.21 4.08 13.62
N ASN A 174 -18.56 2.96 13.96
CA ASN A 174 -19.13 1.61 14.01
C ASN A 174 -19.69 1.09 12.67
N ALA A 175 -19.42 1.78 11.56
CA ALA A 175 -19.72 1.24 10.24
C ALA A 175 -18.73 0.14 9.89
N MET A 176 -19.15 -0.74 8.98
CA MET A 176 -18.32 -1.82 8.47
C MET A 176 -18.35 -1.82 6.94
N LEU A 177 -17.21 -2.15 6.35
CA LEU A 177 -17.18 -2.60 4.96
C LEU A 177 -17.55 -4.09 4.94
N SER A 178 -18.46 -4.48 4.05
CA SER A 178 -18.86 -5.87 3.90
C SER A 178 -17.64 -6.76 3.62
N PRO A 179 -17.57 -7.97 4.21
CA PRO A 179 -16.52 -8.93 3.87
C PRO A 179 -16.50 -9.18 2.36
N HIS A 180 -15.32 -9.02 1.76
CA HIS A 180 -15.10 -9.19 0.32
C HIS A 180 -13.68 -9.70 0.07
N TRP A 181 -13.40 -10.07 -1.18
CA TRP A 181 -12.07 -10.45 -1.65
C TRP A 181 -11.77 -9.74 -2.97
N ASN A 182 -10.49 -9.46 -3.22
CA ASN A 182 -10.06 -8.92 -4.50
C ASN A 182 -9.91 -10.07 -5.51
N ILE A 183 -10.61 -9.97 -6.64
CA ILE A 183 -10.65 -11.05 -7.65
C ILE A 183 -9.37 -11.10 -8.49
N ASN A 184 -8.78 -9.94 -8.80
CA ASN A 184 -7.73 -9.77 -9.79
C ASN A 184 -6.57 -8.86 -9.34
N ALA A 185 -6.49 -8.51 -8.05
CA ALA A 185 -5.48 -7.58 -7.55
C ALA A 185 -5.09 -7.88 -6.09
N HIS A 186 -3.91 -7.41 -5.70
CA HIS A 186 -3.53 -7.29 -4.30
C HIS A 186 -3.99 -5.94 -3.74
N GLY A 187 -4.43 -5.91 -2.49
CA GLY A 187 -4.82 -4.68 -1.80
C GLY A 187 -3.72 -4.23 -0.83
N ILE A 188 -3.25 -3.00 -0.98
CA ILE A 188 -2.35 -2.35 -0.03
C ILE A 188 -3.14 -1.23 0.64
N ILE A 189 -3.32 -1.32 1.95
CA ILE A 189 -4.16 -0.40 2.72
C ILE A 189 -3.27 0.57 3.49
N TYR A 190 -3.55 1.87 3.36
CA TYR A 190 -2.94 2.94 4.15
C TYR A 190 -4.01 3.70 4.93
N VAL A 191 -3.82 3.85 6.24
CA VAL A 191 -4.77 4.56 7.11
C VAL A 191 -4.44 6.05 7.06
N LEU A 192 -5.40 6.86 6.60
CA LEU A 192 -5.27 8.31 6.54
C LEU A 192 -5.63 8.98 7.87
N SER A 193 -6.67 8.48 8.53
CA SER A 193 -7.15 9.01 9.81
C SER A 193 -8.03 7.98 10.54
N GLY A 194 -8.10 8.13 11.86
CA GLY A 194 -8.91 7.26 12.72
C GLY A 194 -8.30 5.87 12.89
N ASP A 195 -9.15 4.89 13.14
CA ASP A 195 -8.75 3.51 13.34
C ASP A 195 -9.86 2.56 12.86
N ALA A 196 -9.47 1.34 12.51
CA ALA A 196 -10.40 0.30 12.09
C ALA A 196 -9.92 -1.08 12.52
N ARG A 197 -10.84 -1.93 12.98
CA ARG A 197 -10.55 -3.35 13.17
C ARG A 197 -10.64 -4.07 11.84
N VAL A 198 -9.55 -4.71 11.42
CA VAL A 198 -9.46 -5.46 10.17
C VAL A 198 -9.18 -6.92 10.46
N GLN A 199 -9.87 -7.79 9.73
CA GLN A 199 -9.64 -9.21 9.71
C GLN A 199 -9.34 -9.67 8.29
N VAL A 200 -8.31 -10.49 8.13
CA VAL A 200 -7.95 -11.12 6.86
C VAL A 200 -8.00 -12.62 7.07
N VAL A 201 -8.71 -13.31 6.18
CA VAL A 201 -8.93 -14.76 6.22
C VAL A 201 -8.34 -15.35 4.95
N ASP A 202 -7.62 -16.46 5.09
CA ASP A 202 -7.04 -17.17 3.96
C ASP A 202 -8.01 -18.18 3.33
N ASN A 203 -7.54 -18.88 2.30
CA ASN A 203 -8.31 -19.88 1.57
C ASN A 203 -8.62 -21.15 2.40
N SER A 204 -7.99 -21.35 3.55
CA SER A 204 -8.31 -22.43 4.49
C SER A 204 -9.40 -22.05 5.50
N GLY A 205 -9.86 -20.80 5.46
CA GLY A 205 -10.79 -20.25 6.44
C GLY A 205 -10.11 -19.81 7.75
N GLN A 206 -8.77 -19.79 7.79
CA GLN A 206 -8.03 -19.35 8.97
C GLN A 206 -7.81 -17.84 8.94
N THR A 207 -7.97 -17.21 10.10
CA THR A 207 -7.71 -15.77 10.26
C THR A 207 -6.21 -15.53 10.34
N VAL A 208 -5.62 -15.04 9.26
CA VAL A 208 -4.18 -14.71 9.16
C VAL A 208 -3.86 -13.34 9.75
N TYR A 209 -4.86 -12.45 9.84
CA TYR A 209 -4.73 -11.17 10.52
C TYR A 209 -6.01 -10.80 11.25
N ASN A 210 -5.90 -10.29 12.49
CA ASN A 210 -7.01 -9.76 13.28
C ASN A 210 -6.47 -8.69 14.21
N GLY A 211 -6.60 -7.42 13.81
CA GLY A 211 -5.98 -6.32 14.54
C GLY A 211 -6.60 -4.98 14.19
N GLN A 212 -6.15 -3.95 14.90
CA GLN A 212 -6.56 -2.57 14.65
C GLN A 212 -5.49 -1.90 13.77
N LEU A 213 -5.92 -1.30 12.66
CA LEU A 213 -5.10 -0.42 11.85
C LEU A 213 -5.26 1.02 12.32
N ARG A 214 -4.19 1.80 12.29
CA ARG A 214 -4.09 3.19 12.76
C ARG A 214 -3.08 3.95 11.90
#